data_AF-Q59008-F1
#
_entry.id   AF-Q59008-F1
#
_cell.length_a   1.000
_cell.length_b   1.000
_cell.length_c   1.000
_cell.angle_alpha   90.00
_cell.angle_beta   90.00
_cell.angle_gamma   90.00
#
_symmetry.space_group_name_H-M   'P 1'
#
loop_
_entity.id
_entity.type
_entity.pdbx_description
1 polymer ?
#
loop_
_entity_poly.entity_id
_entity_poly.type
_entity_poly.pdbx_seq_one_letter_code
_entity_poly.pdbx_strand_id
1 'polypeptide(L)'
;MIEKVLEMDDWKAYKIPHTVEIDGMVEETKTLIIEFKNKRKVLSTREGFKEVKYVGNHSIPVPFWDKVHNYKDYENQVLNKIGIKKEDIALLSTGANMDNLAVAKEEFDEFYVVAFTTAGAKHNAIRLGDEEADYIEKDFKTYKIVDGKIVPKEEIGTVNIILITNANLTDGAMARAIITITEAKTNAFQELNIRSTKHPELQATGTGTDNIVVVKGFGSGVDYTGGHTKMGEMIAKAVKRSVIEALIKQDKIKI
;
A
#
# COMPACT_ATOMS: atom_id res chain seq x y z
N MET A 1 18.78 9.44 -10.64
CA MET A 1 18.75 8.25 -11.53
C MET A 1 17.53 7.42 -11.17
N ILE A 2 16.85 6.83 -12.15
CA ILE A 2 15.79 5.84 -11.88
C ILE A 2 16.42 4.62 -11.19
N GLU A 3 15.81 4.14 -10.11
CA GLU A 3 16.32 3.00 -9.35
C GLU A 3 15.52 1.75 -9.70
N LYS A 4 16.15 0.78 -10.39
CA LYS A 4 15.50 -0.49 -10.73
C LYS A 4 15.22 -1.29 -9.45
N VAL A 5 14.02 -1.86 -9.34
CA VAL A 5 13.62 -2.72 -8.21
C VAL A 5 13.53 -4.17 -8.65
N LEU A 6 12.69 -4.46 -9.65
CA LEU A 6 12.45 -5.82 -10.16
C LEU A 6 11.96 -5.74 -11.61
N GLU A 7 12.24 -6.77 -12.41
CA GLU A 7 11.68 -6.92 -13.76
C GLU A 7 11.31 -8.37 -13.96
N MET A 8 10.10 -8.61 -14.42
CA MET A 8 9.53 -9.95 -14.52
C MET A 8 8.39 -9.97 -15.54
N ASP A 9 8.32 -11.03 -16.34
CA ASP A 9 7.26 -11.23 -17.33
C ASP A 9 7.11 -10.01 -18.27
N ASP A 10 5.95 -9.35 -18.30
CA ASP A 10 5.67 -8.19 -19.12
C ASP A 10 5.74 -6.85 -18.36
N TRP A 11 6.36 -6.82 -17.17
CA TRP A 11 6.38 -5.64 -16.31
C TRP A 11 7.72 -5.40 -15.62
N LYS A 12 7.91 -4.14 -15.21
CA LYS A 12 9.10 -3.70 -14.48
C LYS A 12 8.73 -2.73 -13.37
N ALA A 13 9.36 -2.89 -12.21
CA ALA A 13 9.22 -2.03 -11.05
C ALA A 13 10.50 -1.19 -10.87
N TYR A 14 10.31 0.11 -10.64
CA TYR A 14 11.39 1.06 -10.41
C TYR A 14 10.94 2.22 -9.54
N LYS A 15 11.87 2.85 -8.82
CA LYS A 15 11.62 4.08 -8.07
C LYS A 15 12.08 5.28 -8.90
N ILE A 16 11.25 6.31 -8.97
CA ILE A 16 11.58 7.59 -9.60
C ILE A 16 11.89 8.59 -8.46
N PRO A 17 13.14 9.02 -8.28
CA PRO A 17 13.45 10.17 -7.43
C PRO A 17 12.98 11.46 -8.11
N HIS A 18 12.27 12.30 -7.38
CA HIS A 18 11.81 13.61 -7.83
C HIS A 18 11.57 14.53 -6.64
N THR A 19 11.06 15.74 -6.89
CA THR A 19 10.65 16.67 -5.84
C THR A 19 9.15 16.91 -5.83
N VAL A 20 8.64 17.34 -4.68
CA VAL A 20 7.28 17.86 -4.46
C VAL A 20 7.39 19.22 -3.75
N GLU A 21 6.36 20.05 -3.88
CA GLU A 21 6.36 21.41 -3.33
C GLU A 21 5.01 21.74 -2.69
N ILE A 22 5.05 22.24 -1.45
CA ILE A 22 3.89 22.75 -0.71
C ILE A 22 4.30 24.04 -0.01
N ASP A 23 3.52 25.12 -0.18
CA ASP A 23 3.75 26.43 0.46
C ASP A 23 5.17 26.99 0.28
N GLY A 24 5.76 26.80 -0.90
CA GLY A 24 7.12 27.24 -1.25
C GLY A 24 8.25 26.40 -0.65
N MET A 25 7.93 25.37 0.15
CA MET A 25 8.88 24.37 0.62
C MET A 25 9.00 23.25 -0.41
N VAL A 26 10.23 22.87 -0.76
CA VAL A 26 10.52 21.80 -1.73
C VAL A 26 11.17 20.64 -1.01
N GLU A 27 10.64 19.43 -1.21
CA GLU A 27 11.14 18.21 -0.58
C GLU A 27 11.48 17.15 -1.62
N GLU A 28 12.57 16.41 -1.38
CA GLU A 28 12.93 15.24 -2.17
C GLU A 28 12.07 14.04 -1.78
N THR A 29 11.71 13.24 -2.77
CA THR A 29 10.92 12.04 -2.56
C THR A 29 11.15 11.01 -3.67
N LYS A 30 10.55 9.83 -3.50
CA LYS A 30 10.55 8.74 -4.46
C LYS A 30 9.14 8.19 -4.64
N THR A 31 8.80 7.89 -5.88
CA THR A 31 7.58 7.17 -6.25
C THR A 31 7.96 5.81 -6.80
N LEU A 32 7.43 4.73 -6.21
CA LEU A 32 7.47 3.40 -6.83
C LEU A 32 6.50 3.39 -8.00
N ILE A 33 6.98 2.92 -9.15
CA ILE A 33 6.20 2.66 -10.35
C ILE A 33 6.43 1.23 -10.79
N ILE A 34 5.32 0.52 -11.01
CA ILE A 34 5.27 -0.74 -11.74
C ILE A 34 4.65 -0.43 -13.10
N GLU A 35 5.45 -0.53 -14.15
CA GLU A 35 5.02 -0.36 -15.54
C GLU A 35 4.71 -1.71 -16.17
N PHE A 36 3.52 -1.84 -16.74
CA PHE A 36 3.11 -3.01 -17.52
C PHE A 36 3.21 -2.72 -19.02
N LYS A 37 3.63 -3.72 -19.80
CA LYS A 37 3.62 -3.65 -21.26
C LYS A 37 2.21 -3.53 -21.82
N ASN A 38 1.27 -4.30 -21.26
CA ASN A 38 -0.16 -4.26 -21.57
C ASN A 38 -0.93 -3.73 -20.35
N LYS A 39 -2.06 -3.04 -20.58
CA LYS A 39 -2.90 -2.59 -19.47
C LYS A 39 -3.37 -3.78 -18.63
N ARG A 40 -3.32 -3.64 -17.31
CA ARG A 40 -3.78 -4.65 -16.34
C ARG A 40 -5.07 -4.17 -15.70
N LYS A 41 -6.02 -5.10 -15.53
CA LYS A 41 -7.13 -4.87 -14.59
C LYS A 41 -6.60 -4.96 -13.17
N VAL A 42 -6.98 -4.01 -12.32
CA VAL A 42 -6.55 -3.92 -10.93
C VAL A 42 -7.75 -3.68 -10.03
N LEU A 43 -7.66 -4.14 -8.78
CA LEU A 43 -8.58 -3.78 -7.70
C LEU A 43 -7.78 -3.01 -6.64
N SER A 44 -8.10 -1.73 -6.49
CA SER A 44 -7.53 -0.84 -5.48
C SER A 44 -8.54 -0.62 -4.36
N THR A 45 -8.13 -0.73 -3.10
CA THR A 45 -8.97 -0.33 -1.96
C THR A 45 -9.24 1.17 -1.93
N ARG A 46 -8.41 1.95 -2.63
CA ARG A 46 -8.53 3.41 -2.74
C ARG A 46 -9.42 3.85 -3.91
N GLU A 47 -9.27 3.20 -5.06
CA GLU A 47 -9.84 3.67 -6.33
C GLU A 47 -10.81 2.67 -6.97
N GLY A 48 -11.07 1.53 -6.34
CA GLY A 48 -11.90 0.47 -6.89
C GLY A 48 -11.25 -0.26 -8.07
N PHE A 49 -12.08 -0.78 -8.98
CA PHE A 49 -11.61 -1.45 -10.18
C PHE A 49 -11.15 -0.43 -11.24
N LYS A 50 -9.97 -0.67 -11.82
CA LYS A 50 -9.45 0.13 -12.94
C LYS A 50 -8.73 -0.77 -13.95
N GLU A 51 -8.50 -0.25 -15.15
CA GLU A 51 -7.63 -0.84 -16.15
C GLU A 51 -6.50 0.14 -16.49
N VAL A 52 -5.28 -0.19 -16.06
CA VAL A 52 -4.16 0.77 -15.95
C VAL A 52 -2.88 0.22 -16.55
N LYS A 53 -2.01 1.12 -17.03
CA LYS A 53 -0.67 0.77 -17.50
C LYS A 53 0.37 0.83 -16.36
N TYR A 54 0.04 1.55 -15.29
CA TYR A 54 0.91 1.72 -14.14
C TYR A 54 0.17 1.41 -12.84
N VAL A 55 0.89 0.84 -11.88
CA VAL A 55 0.51 0.87 -10.47
C VAL A 55 1.65 1.51 -9.71
N GLY A 56 1.33 2.38 -8.75
CA GLY A 56 2.35 3.10 -8.01
C GLY A 56 2.04 3.26 -6.54
N ASN A 57 3.08 3.61 -5.80
CA ASN A 57 2.99 4.04 -4.41
C ASN A 57 3.94 5.21 -4.21
N HIS A 58 3.41 6.34 -3.78
CA HIS A 58 4.15 7.58 -3.62
C HIS A 58 4.47 7.85 -2.14
N SER A 59 5.74 8.12 -1.82
CA SER A 59 6.15 8.52 -0.48
C SER A 59 5.88 10.01 -0.25
N ILE A 60 5.05 10.36 0.72
CA ILE A 60 4.87 11.75 1.15
C ILE A 60 6.02 12.09 2.12
N PRO A 61 6.82 13.14 1.85
CA PRO A 61 7.87 13.58 2.79
C PRO A 61 7.32 13.93 4.16
N VAL A 62 8.08 13.63 5.22
CA VAL A 62 7.70 13.90 6.61
C VAL A 62 7.23 15.34 6.83
N PRO A 63 7.92 16.39 6.31
CA PRO A 63 7.49 17.77 6.51
C PRO A 63 6.14 18.13 5.87
N PHE A 64 5.58 17.24 5.04
CA PHE A 64 4.33 17.43 4.32
C PHE A 64 3.18 16.56 4.84
N TRP A 65 3.39 15.70 5.84
CA TRP A 65 2.34 14.80 6.35
C TRP A 65 1.10 15.54 6.86
N ASP A 66 1.30 16.68 7.50
CA ASP A 66 0.27 17.57 8.03
C ASP A 66 -0.15 18.67 7.03
N LYS A 67 0.61 18.88 5.95
CA LYS A 67 0.38 19.97 4.97
C LYS A 67 -0.40 19.55 3.72
N VAL A 68 -0.55 18.24 3.47
CA VAL A 68 -1.36 17.75 2.33
C VAL A 68 -2.86 17.87 2.66
N HIS A 69 -3.38 19.10 2.57
CA HIS A 69 -4.79 19.39 2.82
C HIS A 69 -5.69 19.09 1.62
N ASN A 70 -5.19 19.29 0.39
CA ASN A 70 -5.86 18.89 -0.85
C ASN A 70 -5.07 17.78 -1.53
N TYR A 71 -5.42 16.54 -1.22
CA TYR A 71 -4.75 15.38 -1.81
C TYR A 71 -4.85 15.35 -3.34
N LYS A 72 -5.93 15.86 -3.95
CA LYS A 72 -6.10 15.85 -5.40
C LYS A 72 -5.07 16.73 -6.11
N ASP A 73 -4.79 17.91 -5.56
CA ASP A 73 -3.80 18.83 -6.13
C ASP A 73 -2.38 18.28 -5.92
N TYR A 74 -2.11 17.74 -4.74
CA TYR A 74 -0.84 17.06 -4.45
C TYR A 74 -0.59 15.88 -5.38
N GLU A 75 -1.60 15.02 -5.59
CA GLU A 75 -1.53 13.91 -6.53
C GLU A 75 -1.23 14.38 -7.95
N ASN A 76 -1.92 15.41 -8.43
CA ASN A 76 -1.66 15.97 -9.76
C ASN A 76 -0.22 16.49 -9.90
N GLN A 77 0.33 17.13 -8.86
CA GLN A 77 1.74 17.53 -8.85
C GLN A 77 2.66 16.32 -8.99
N VAL A 78 2.43 15.26 -8.21
CA VAL A 78 3.21 14.01 -8.29
C VAL A 78 3.13 13.40 -9.69
N LEU A 79 1.93 13.27 -10.26
CA LEU A 79 1.69 12.73 -11.60
C LEU A 79 2.44 13.50 -12.69
N ASN A 80 2.46 14.84 -12.60
CA ASN A 80 3.22 15.69 -13.51
C ASN A 80 4.74 15.46 -13.37
N LYS A 81 5.25 15.32 -12.13
CA LYS A 81 6.68 15.10 -11.87
C LYS A 81 7.18 13.75 -12.38
N ILE A 82 6.34 12.71 -12.30
CA ILE A 82 6.68 11.36 -12.78
C ILE A 82 6.31 11.13 -14.26
N GLY A 83 5.60 12.08 -14.88
CA GLY A 83 5.22 12.02 -16.29
C GLY A 83 4.15 10.97 -16.62
N ILE A 84 3.23 10.68 -15.70
CA ILE A 84 2.18 9.68 -15.88
C ILE A 84 0.80 10.33 -15.76
N LYS A 85 -0.11 9.99 -16.68
CA LYS A 85 -1.50 10.50 -16.66
C LYS A 85 -2.34 9.77 -15.61
N LYS A 86 -3.27 10.50 -14.98
CA LYS A 86 -4.14 9.98 -13.90
C LYS A 86 -4.98 8.77 -14.31
N GLU A 87 -5.45 8.75 -15.55
CA GLU A 87 -6.25 7.68 -16.13
C GLU A 87 -5.47 6.38 -16.37
N ASP A 88 -4.14 6.45 -16.43
CA ASP A 88 -3.28 5.31 -16.76
C ASP A 88 -2.64 4.65 -15.53
N ILE A 89 -2.91 5.16 -14.31
CA ILE A 89 -2.29 4.69 -13.07
C ILE A 89 -3.30 4.42 -11.96
N ALA A 90 -3.06 3.40 -11.15
CA ALA A 90 -3.61 3.31 -9.80
C ALA A 90 -2.52 3.69 -8.79
N LEU A 91 -2.73 4.73 -8.00
CA LEU A 91 -1.69 5.36 -7.17
C LEU A 91 -2.05 5.35 -5.69
N LEU A 92 -1.24 4.62 -4.91
CA LEU A 92 -1.26 4.69 -3.45
C LEU A 92 -0.36 5.82 -2.95
N SER A 93 -0.55 6.20 -1.68
CA SER A 93 0.31 7.17 -1.00
C SER A 93 0.66 6.66 0.39
N THR A 94 1.91 6.84 0.78
CA THR A 94 2.46 6.33 2.03
C THR A 94 3.30 7.39 2.72
N GLY A 95 3.29 7.39 4.06
CA GLY A 95 4.29 8.12 4.84
C GLY A 95 5.61 7.35 4.98
N ALA A 96 5.63 6.04 4.74
CA ALA A 96 6.84 5.24 4.86
C ALA A 96 7.85 5.59 3.76
N ASN A 97 9.13 5.64 4.14
CA ASN A 97 10.21 5.98 3.23
C ASN A 97 10.34 4.90 2.15
N MET A 98 10.32 5.30 0.87
CA MET A 98 10.39 4.37 -0.26
C MET A 98 11.70 3.55 -0.33
N ASP A 99 12.76 3.97 0.37
CA ASP A 99 13.98 3.16 0.50
C ASP A 99 13.81 1.97 1.44
N ASN A 100 12.76 1.98 2.26
CA ASN A 100 12.36 0.86 3.11
C ASN A 100 11.35 -0.07 2.43
N LEU A 101 11.11 0.09 1.12
CA LEU A 101 10.30 -0.84 0.34
C LEU A 101 10.80 -2.28 0.54
N ALA A 102 9.88 -3.18 0.85
CA ALA A 102 10.13 -4.61 0.89
C ALA A 102 9.45 -5.29 -0.31
N VAL A 103 10.12 -6.31 -0.86
CA VAL A 103 9.63 -7.09 -1.98
C VAL A 103 9.76 -8.56 -1.64
N ALA A 104 8.66 -9.30 -1.67
CA ALA A 104 8.64 -10.74 -1.46
C ALA A 104 7.97 -11.44 -2.63
N LYS A 105 8.50 -12.61 -2.99
CA LYS A 105 8.04 -13.43 -4.11
C LYS A 105 7.83 -14.86 -3.66
N GLU A 106 6.76 -15.47 -4.14
CA GLU A 106 6.46 -16.89 -4.04
C GLU A 106 6.14 -17.44 -5.44
N GLU A 107 6.53 -18.69 -5.69
CA GLU A 107 6.30 -19.39 -6.95
C GLU A 107 5.88 -20.83 -6.69
N PHE A 108 4.93 -21.33 -7.48
CA PHE A 108 4.55 -22.73 -7.50
C PHE A 108 3.93 -23.07 -8.84
N ASP A 109 4.42 -24.14 -9.48
CA ASP A 109 4.03 -24.54 -10.83
C ASP A 109 4.21 -23.37 -11.82
N GLU A 110 3.22 -23.07 -12.65
CA GLU A 110 3.25 -21.92 -13.56
C GLU A 110 2.97 -20.57 -12.87
N PHE A 111 2.56 -20.54 -11.60
CA PHE A 111 2.11 -19.33 -10.94
C PHE A 111 3.22 -18.64 -10.13
N TYR A 112 3.16 -17.31 -10.11
CA TYR A 112 3.90 -16.47 -9.18
C TYR A 112 3.02 -15.46 -8.49
N VAL A 113 3.48 -15.02 -7.32
CA VAL A 113 2.93 -13.87 -6.59
C VAL A 113 4.09 -13.00 -6.11
N VAL A 114 3.99 -11.69 -6.33
CA VAL A 114 4.95 -10.69 -5.83
C VAL A 114 4.21 -9.64 -5.01
N ALA A 115 4.68 -9.41 -3.78
CA ALA A 115 4.18 -8.37 -2.89
C ALA A 115 5.22 -7.26 -2.75
N PHE A 116 4.82 -6.02 -3.05
CA PHE A 116 5.57 -4.79 -2.77
C PHE A 116 4.93 -4.10 -1.58
N THR A 117 5.71 -3.82 -0.54
CA THR A 117 5.16 -3.27 0.71
C THR A 117 5.95 -2.09 1.22
N THR A 118 5.23 -1.03 1.56
CA THR A 118 5.73 0.07 2.41
C THR A 118 4.88 0.06 3.68
N ALA A 119 5.52 0.01 4.84
CA ALA A 119 4.81 -0.14 6.11
C ALA A 119 5.45 0.76 7.15
N GLY A 120 4.63 1.44 7.94
CA GLY A 120 5.02 2.11 9.17
C GLY A 120 3.86 2.11 10.14
N ALA A 121 4.09 1.65 11.37
CA ALA A 121 3.08 1.44 12.39
C ALA A 121 3.38 2.23 13.68
N LYS A 122 4.55 2.86 13.79
CA LYS A 122 5.00 3.57 14.99
C LYS A 122 4.03 4.64 15.53
N HIS A 123 3.31 5.32 14.65
CA HIS A 123 2.55 6.53 15.01
C HIS A 123 1.03 6.38 14.92
N ASN A 124 0.52 5.29 14.35
CA ASN A 124 -0.93 5.14 14.13
C ASN A 124 -1.41 3.69 14.11
N ALA A 125 -0.66 2.76 14.72
CA ALA A 125 -1.11 1.39 14.88
C ALA A 125 -2.41 1.35 15.69
N ILE A 126 -3.37 0.54 15.24
CA ILE A 126 -4.70 0.44 15.83
C ILE A 126 -5.18 -1.01 15.89
N ARG A 127 -5.91 -1.33 16.95
CA ARG A 127 -6.73 -2.51 17.16
C ARG A 127 -8.15 -2.22 16.69
N LEU A 128 -8.43 -2.56 15.42
CA LEU A 128 -9.75 -2.33 14.84
C LEU A 128 -10.82 -3.12 15.59
N GLY A 129 -11.95 -2.47 15.88
CA GLY A 129 -13.10 -3.04 16.59
C GLY A 129 -13.07 -2.83 18.11
N ASP A 130 -11.90 -2.57 18.69
CA ASP A 130 -11.74 -2.32 20.13
C ASP A 130 -11.52 -0.82 20.45
N GLU A 131 -11.03 -0.04 19.49
CA GLU A 131 -10.72 1.39 19.66
C GLU A 131 -11.73 2.31 18.96
N GLU A 132 -12.00 3.47 19.57
CA GLU A 132 -12.86 4.50 18.98
C GLU A 132 -12.15 5.27 17.85
N ALA A 133 -12.93 5.61 16.81
CA ALA A 133 -12.46 6.42 15.71
C ALA A 133 -12.45 7.91 16.08
N ASP A 134 -11.33 8.56 15.81
CA ASP A 134 -11.07 9.98 15.95
C ASP A 134 -11.01 10.69 14.59
N TYR A 135 -11.56 10.06 13.55
CA TYR A 135 -11.69 10.62 12.22
C TYR A 135 -13.10 10.40 11.67
N ILE A 136 -13.57 11.37 10.88
CA ILE A 136 -14.80 11.27 10.11
C ILE A 136 -14.53 11.66 8.67
N GLU A 137 -15.08 10.88 7.75
CA GLU A 137 -15.14 11.26 6.34
C GLU A 137 -16.50 11.89 6.05
N LYS A 138 -16.49 13.09 5.46
CA LYS A 138 -17.68 13.79 5.00
C LYS A 138 -17.38 14.49 3.68
N ASP A 139 -18.25 14.27 2.70
CA ASP A 139 -18.16 14.88 1.37
C ASP A 139 -16.77 14.68 0.71
N PHE A 140 -16.25 13.44 0.77
CA PHE A 140 -14.94 13.03 0.25
C PHE A 140 -13.74 13.75 0.91
N LYS A 141 -13.92 14.25 2.14
CA LYS A 141 -12.86 14.86 2.95
C LYS A 141 -12.80 14.18 4.31
N THR A 142 -11.59 13.89 4.75
CA THR A 142 -11.33 13.34 6.09
C THR A 142 -11.02 14.47 7.06
N TYR A 143 -11.64 14.42 8.22
CA TYR A 143 -11.44 15.34 9.33
C TYR A 143 -11.13 14.58 10.61
N LYS A 144 -10.40 15.20 11.53
CA LYS A 144 -10.16 14.66 12.88
C LYS A 144 -11.26 15.13 13.84
N ILE A 145 -11.61 14.28 14.79
CA ILE A 145 -12.52 14.58 15.88
C ILE A 145 -11.67 14.84 17.12
N VAL A 146 -11.74 16.05 17.68
CA VAL A 146 -11.06 16.45 18.91
C VAL A 146 -12.10 17.11 19.82
N ASP A 147 -12.31 16.56 21.01
CA ASP A 147 -13.31 17.04 21.99
C ASP A 147 -14.70 17.27 21.38
N GLY A 148 -15.13 16.33 20.51
CA GLY A 148 -16.41 16.41 19.79
C GLY A 148 -16.46 17.45 18.67
N LYS A 149 -15.34 18.09 18.32
CA LYS A 149 -15.23 19.07 17.22
C LYS A 149 -14.46 18.50 16.04
N ILE A 150 -14.89 18.89 14.85
CA ILE A 150 -14.26 18.52 13.57
C ILE A 150 -13.12 19.52 13.29
N VAL A 151 -11.89 19.02 13.20
CA VAL A 151 -10.67 19.79 12.93
C VAL A 151 -9.88 19.17 11.75
N PRO A 152 -8.92 19.90 11.14
CA PRO A 152 -8.04 19.35 10.12
C PRO A 152 -7.25 18.12 10.62
N LYS A 153 -6.99 17.18 9.71
CA LYS A 153 -6.23 15.94 9.96
C LYS A 153 -4.73 16.23 10.09
N GLU A 154 -4.02 15.47 10.95
CA GLU A 154 -2.58 15.70 11.19
C GLU A 154 -1.64 14.47 11.13
N GLU A 155 -2.08 13.23 10.91
CA GLU A 155 -1.13 12.09 10.96
C GLU A 155 -1.29 11.03 9.86
N ILE A 156 -0.15 10.45 9.45
CA ILE A 156 -0.06 9.40 8.44
C ILE A 156 1.06 8.42 8.81
N GLY A 157 0.71 7.25 9.36
CA GLY A 157 1.42 6.01 9.09
C GLY A 157 0.53 5.13 8.21
N THR A 158 1.06 4.12 7.53
CA THR A 158 0.24 3.22 6.71
C THR A 158 0.98 1.92 6.39
N VAL A 159 0.22 0.86 6.12
CA VAL A 159 0.70 -0.33 5.42
C VAL A 159 0.06 -0.39 4.04
N ASN A 160 0.85 -0.09 3.02
CA ASN A 160 0.43 -0.20 1.62
C ASN A 160 1.05 -1.44 0.98
N ILE A 161 0.21 -2.25 0.32
CA ILE A 161 0.62 -3.50 -0.32
C ILE A 161 0.15 -3.49 -1.78
N ILE A 162 1.08 -3.68 -2.71
CA ILE A 162 0.75 -3.98 -4.11
C ILE A 162 1.09 -5.45 -4.36
N LEU A 163 0.08 -6.23 -4.73
CA LEU A 163 0.19 -7.64 -5.03
C LEU A 163 0.04 -7.87 -6.54
N ILE A 164 1.00 -8.54 -7.16
CA ILE A 164 0.97 -8.92 -8.58
C ILE A 164 1.03 -10.43 -8.71
N THR A 165 0.22 -10.99 -9.59
CA THR A 165 0.31 -12.40 -10.02
C THR A 165 0.18 -12.51 -11.53
N ASN A 166 0.73 -13.57 -12.12
CA ASN A 166 0.43 -13.95 -13.51
C ASN A 166 -0.89 -14.71 -13.68
N ALA A 167 -1.57 -15.11 -12.61
CA ALA A 167 -2.87 -15.75 -12.71
C ALA A 167 -3.94 -14.80 -13.25
N ASN A 168 -4.78 -15.29 -14.17
CA ASN A 168 -5.94 -14.57 -14.66
C ASN A 168 -7.08 -14.65 -13.63
N LEU A 169 -7.05 -13.75 -12.64
CA LEU A 169 -8.01 -13.70 -11.55
C LEU A 169 -9.41 -13.25 -12.02
N THR A 170 -10.47 -13.89 -11.51
CA THR A 170 -11.83 -13.34 -11.60
C THR A 170 -11.99 -12.14 -10.65
N ASP A 171 -13.02 -11.32 -10.85
CA ASP A 171 -13.31 -10.19 -9.95
C ASP A 171 -13.56 -10.66 -8.51
N GLY A 172 -14.23 -11.80 -8.35
CA GLY A 172 -14.43 -12.47 -7.06
C GLY A 172 -13.12 -12.92 -6.42
N ALA A 173 -12.19 -13.47 -7.23
CA ALA A 173 -10.86 -13.86 -6.75
C ALA A 173 -10.02 -12.64 -6.33
N MET A 174 -10.12 -11.52 -7.06
CA MET A 174 -9.45 -10.27 -6.69
C MET A 174 -10.00 -9.70 -5.38
N ALA A 175 -11.33 -9.68 -5.22
CA ALA A 175 -11.96 -9.24 -3.98
C ALA A 175 -11.61 -10.17 -2.80
N ARG A 176 -11.64 -11.49 -3.01
CA ARG A 176 -11.25 -12.48 -1.99
C ARG A 176 -9.80 -12.32 -1.55
N ALA A 177 -8.90 -11.94 -2.47
CA ALA A 177 -7.50 -11.74 -2.16
C ALA A 177 -7.28 -10.64 -1.13
N ILE A 178 -8.11 -9.58 -1.12
CA ILE A 178 -8.04 -8.51 -0.11
C ILE A 178 -8.16 -9.08 1.31
N ILE A 179 -9.04 -10.05 1.53
CA ILE A 179 -9.19 -10.69 2.85
C ILE A 179 -7.92 -11.49 3.20
N THR A 180 -7.42 -12.32 2.28
CA THR A 180 -6.19 -13.11 2.48
C THR A 180 -4.99 -12.21 2.79
N ILE A 181 -4.84 -11.10 2.06
CA ILE A 181 -3.78 -10.10 2.27
C ILE A 181 -3.95 -9.43 3.64
N THR A 182 -5.19 -9.12 4.03
CA THR A 182 -5.50 -8.50 5.34
C THR A 182 -5.13 -9.42 6.49
N GLU A 183 -5.53 -10.69 6.43
CA GLU A 183 -5.20 -11.69 7.45
C GLU A 183 -3.68 -11.91 7.53
N ALA A 184 -2.98 -11.99 6.39
CA ALA A 184 -1.52 -12.15 6.36
C ALA A 184 -0.78 -10.94 6.95
N LYS A 185 -1.24 -9.71 6.65
CA LYS A 185 -0.72 -8.49 7.26
C LYS A 185 -0.95 -8.50 8.78
N THR A 186 -2.15 -8.85 9.24
CA THR A 186 -2.44 -8.93 10.67
C THR A 186 -1.59 -10.01 11.35
N ASN A 187 -1.34 -11.14 10.68
CA ASN A 187 -0.43 -12.17 11.17
C ASN A 187 1.01 -11.63 11.34
N ALA A 188 1.51 -10.82 10.40
CA ALA A 188 2.79 -10.13 10.55
C ALA A 188 2.82 -9.17 11.75
N PHE A 189 1.75 -8.39 11.95
CA PHE A 189 1.61 -7.52 13.13
C PHE A 189 1.63 -8.32 14.43
N GLN A 190 1.00 -9.49 14.43
CA GLN A 190 0.96 -10.35 15.59
C GLN A 190 2.33 -10.91 15.93
N GLU A 191 3.06 -11.40 14.93
CA GLU A 191 4.41 -11.95 15.08
C GLU A 191 5.42 -10.90 15.57
N LEU A 192 5.33 -9.68 15.04
CA LEU A 192 6.17 -8.55 15.48
C LEU A 192 5.69 -7.90 16.78
N ASN A 193 4.62 -8.40 17.39
CA ASN A 193 4.02 -7.87 18.61
C ASN A 193 3.75 -6.35 18.54
N ILE A 194 3.28 -5.87 17.39
CA ILE A 194 2.94 -4.45 17.19
C ILE A 194 1.75 -4.10 18.09
N ARG A 195 1.90 -3.04 18.89
CA ARG A 195 0.88 -2.55 19.82
C ARG A 195 0.14 -1.35 19.27
N SER A 196 -1.09 -1.15 19.73
CA SER A 196 -1.80 0.09 19.43
C SER A 196 -0.99 1.28 19.95
N THR A 197 -0.96 2.36 19.17
CA THR A 197 -0.28 3.59 19.55
C THR A 197 -1.02 4.30 20.70
N LYS A 198 -2.35 4.15 20.79
CA LYS A 198 -3.17 4.78 21.84
C LYS A 198 -3.35 3.89 23.07
N HIS A 199 -3.45 2.58 22.85
CA HIS A 199 -3.74 1.58 23.86
C HIS A 199 -2.67 0.46 23.83
N PRO A 200 -1.46 0.71 24.38
CA PRO A 200 -0.32 -0.21 24.24
C PRO A 200 -0.54 -1.64 24.79
N GLU A 201 -1.54 -1.81 25.66
CA GLU A 201 -2.01 -3.11 26.14
C GLU A 201 -2.63 -3.97 25.01
N LEU A 202 -3.19 -3.34 23.97
CA LEU A 202 -3.82 -3.99 22.84
C LEU A 202 -2.81 -4.29 21.72
N GLN A 203 -2.97 -5.46 21.10
CA GLN A 203 -2.17 -5.87 19.94
C GLN A 203 -2.81 -5.35 18.65
N ALA A 204 -2.14 -4.44 17.95
CA ALA A 204 -2.69 -3.81 16.75
C ALA A 204 -2.97 -4.82 15.62
N THR A 205 -3.97 -4.53 14.80
CA THR A 205 -4.36 -5.33 13.63
C THR A 205 -3.96 -4.69 12.29
N GLY A 206 -3.58 -3.41 12.33
CA GLY A 206 -3.21 -2.58 11.19
C GLY A 206 -2.95 -1.15 11.63
N THR A 207 -3.05 -0.20 10.70
CA THR A 207 -2.80 1.23 10.99
C THR A 207 -4.03 2.13 10.79
N GLY A 208 -5.17 1.54 10.40
CA GLY A 208 -6.41 2.27 10.10
C GLY A 208 -6.41 2.99 8.74
N THR A 209 -5.27 3.05 8.05
CA THR A 209 -5.11 3.72 6.74
C THR A 209 -4.53 2.79 5.67
N ASP A 210 -4.48 1.48 5.97
CA ASP A 210 -3.86 0.47 5.11
C ASP A 210 -4.54 0.43 3.73
N ASN A 211 -3.76 0.35 2.65
CA ASN A 211 -4.30 0.20 1.29
C ASN A 211 -3.68 -0.97 0.55
N ILE A 212 -4.48 -1.59 -0.32
CA ILE A 212 -4.08 -2.74 -1.13
C ILE A 212 -4.41 -2.48 -2.60
N VAL A 213 -3.51 -2.86 -3.49
CA VAL A 213 -3.79 -3.04 -4.91
C VAL A 213 -3.52 -4.49 -5.30
N VAL A 214 -4.50 -5.16 -5.89
CA VAL A 214 -4.35 -6.49 -6.49
C VAL A 214 -4.31 -6.34 -8.01
N VAL A 215 -3.25 -6.83 -8.63
CA VAL A 215 -3.02 -6.82 -10.08
C VAL A 215 -3.15 -8.24 -10.61
N LYS A 216 -4.08 -8.46 -11.55
CA LYS A 216 -4.24 -9.76 -12.18
C LYS A 216 -3.33 -9.96 -13.39
N GLY A 217 -3.07 -11.22 -13.66
CA GLY A 217 -2.30 -11.73 -14.76
C GLY A 217 -3.11 -12.04 -16.03
N PHE A 218 -2.45 -12.69 -16.99
CA PHE A 218 -3.05 -13.21 -18.23
C PHE A 218 -2.87 -14.72 -18.40
N GLY A 219 -2.28 -15.41 -17.43
CA GLY A 219 -2.05 -16.86 -17.46
C GLY A 219 -3.33 -17.65 -17.13
N SER A 220 -3.15 -18.82 -16.53
CA SER A 220 -4.26 -19.70 -16.15
C SER A 220 -5.27 -19.02 -15.21
N GLY A 221 -6.55 -19.35 -15.41
CA GLY A 221 -7.67 -18.78 -14.69
C GLY A 221 -7.71 -19.23 -13.22
N VAL A 222 -7.96 -18.29 -12.32
CA VAL A 222 -8.16 -18.59 -10.88
C VAL A 222 -9.35 -17.79 -10.38
N ASP A 223 -10.35 -18.49 -9.84
CA ASP A 223 -11.60 -17.91 -9.35
C ASP A 223 -11.67 -17.77 -7.81
N TYR A 224 -10.70 -18.35 -7.08
CA TYR A 224 -10.65 -18.31 -5.63
C TYR A 224 -9.22 -18.20 -5.08
N THR A 225 -9.02 -17.30 -4.12
CA THR A 225 -7.71 -16.93 -3.53
C THR A 225 -7.71 -17.06 -2.00
N GLY A 226 -8.63 -17.84 -1.43
CA GLY A 226 -8.68 -18.11 0.01
C GLY A 226 -7.54 -19.03 0.47
N GLY A 227 -7.24 -19.01 1.77
CA GLY A 227 -6.09 -19.72 2.38
C GLY A 227 -6.06 -21.25 2.23
N HIS A 228 -7.14 -21.90 1.79
CA HIS A 228 -7.15 -23.33 1.47
C HIS A 228 -6.67 -23.64 0.04
N THR A 229 -6.25 -22.64 -0.73
CA THR A 229 -5.72 -22.79 -2.09
C THR A 229 -4.23 -22.50 -2.11
N LYS A 230 -3.52 -23.10 -3.07
CA LYS A 230 -2.09 -22.79 -3.28
C LYS A 230 -1.87 -21.32 -3.62
N MET A 231 -2.76 -20.71 -4.41
CA MET A 231 -2.71 -19.27 -4.69
C MET A 231 -2.87 -18.44 -3.41
N GLY A 232 -3.86 -18.76 -2.56
CA GLY A 232 -4.03 -18.10 -1.26
C GLY A 232 -2.84 -18.27 -0.33
N GLU A 233 -2.23 -19.46 -0.29
CA GLU A 233 -0.99 -19.74 0.47
C GLU A 233 0.17 -18.83 -0.01
N MET A 234 0.41 -18.76 -1.31
CA MET A 234 1.47 -17.93 -1.89
C MET A 234 1.25 -16.44 -1.61
N ILE A 235 0.01 -15.96 -1.75
CA ILE A 235 -0.36 -14.58 -1.39
C ILE A 235 -0.04 -14.32 0.08
N ALA A 236 -0.49 -15.18 0.98
CA ALA A 236 -0.29 -14.98 2.42
C ALA A 236 1.19 -14.99 2.80
N LYS A 237 1.99 -15.92 2.24
CA LYS A 237 3.43 -16.00 2.49
C LYS A 237 4.18 -14.76 1.99
N ALA A 238 3.93 -14.35 0.74
CA ALA A 238 4.57 -13.17 0.15
C ALA A 238 4.25 -11.92 0.99
N VAL A 239 2.97 -11.69 1.29
CA VAL A 239 2.53 -10.52 2.07
C VAL A 239 3.11 -10.52 3.47
N LYS A 240 3.04 -11.64 4.20
CA LYS A 240 3.56 -11.70 5.57
C LYS A 240 5.05 -11.34 5.60
N ARG A 241 5.84 -11.93 4.69
CA ARG A 241 7.28 -11.66 4.58
C ARG A 241 7.56 -10.19 4.24
N SER A 242 6.88 -9.63 3.25
CA SER A 242 7.12 -8.24 2.84
C SER A 242 6.68 -7.23 3.91
N VAL A 243 5.58 -7.49 4.63
CA VAL A 243 5.11 -6.64 5.73
C VAL A 243 6.10 -6.65 6.89
N ILE A 244 6.58 -7.84 7.29
CA ILE A 244 7.59 -7.96 8.37
C ILE A 244 8.85 -7.17 8.00
N GLU A 245 9.38 -7.39 6.80
CA GLU A 245 10.60 -6.72 6.34
C GLU A 245 10.42 -5.20 6.26
N ALA A 246 9.29 -4.71 5.73
CA ALA A 246 9.01 -3.29 5.63
C ALA A 246 8.92 -2.62 7.01
N LEU A 247 8.22 -3.25 7.97
CA LEU A 247 8.10 -2.74 9.34
C LEU A 247 9.45 -2.71 10.06
N ILE A 248 10.27 -3.75 9.92
CA ILE A 248 11.61 -3.78 10.51
C ILE A 248 12.47 -2.63 9.95
N LYS A 249 12.46 -2.43 8.63
CA LYS A 249 13.23 -1.35 7.99
C LYS A 249 12.75 0.04 8.40
N GLN A 250 11.44 0.27 8.36
CA GLN A 250 10.84 1.59 8.62
C GLN A 250 10.86 1.97 10.10
N ASP A 251 10.38 1.07 10.97
CA ASP A 251 10.19 1.35 12.40
C ASP A 251 11.40 0.95 13.24
N LYS A 252 12.45 0.38 12.62
CA LYS A 252 13.70 -0.05 13.26
C LYS A 252 13.47 -1.06 14.39
N ILE A 253 12.56 -2.00 14.17
CA ILE A 253 12.21 -3.06 15.12
C ILE A 253 13.42 -3.99 15.29
N LYS A 254 13.78 -4.28 16.55
CA LYS A 254 14.79 -5.28 16.90
C LYS A 254 14.12 -6.63 17.11
N ILE A 255 14.66 -7.67 16.48
CA ILE A 255 14.21 -9.06 16.58
C ILE A 255 15.15 -9.83 17.50
#